data_AF-A0A5N6PA04-F1
#
_entry.id   AF-A0A5N6PA04-F1
#
_cell.length_a   1.000
_cell.length_b   1.000
_cell.length_c   1.000
_cell.angle_alpha   90.00
_cell.angle_beta   90.00
_cell.angle_gamma   90.00
#
_symmetry.space_group_name_H-M   'P 1'
#
loop_
_entity.id
_entity.type
_entity.pdbx_description
1 polymer ?
#
loop_
_entity_poly.entity_id
_entity_poly.type
_entity_poly.pdbx_seq_one_letter_code
_entity_poly.pdbx_strand_id
1 'polypeptide(L)'
;MAASLGSATVSVILAILLALGPLVPRTEAAPRAFFVFGDSLVDSGNNNYLATTARADSPPYGIDHPSHRPTGRFSNGYNIPDLISLRIGSEPTLPYLSPMLTGQKLLIGANFASAGIGILNDTGIQFVNFLKTLI
;
A
#
# COMPACT_ATOMS: atom_id res chain seq x y z
N MET A 1 35.71 -44.46 -18.21
CA MET A 1 36.59 -43.35 -18.67
C MET A 1 35.72 -42.12 -18.85
N ALA A 2 35.83 -41.13 -17.98
CA ALA A 2 35.12 -39.86 -18.15
C ALA A 2 35.95 -38.98 -19.10
N ALA A 3 35.39 -38.62 -20.25
CA ALA A 3 36.03 -37.66 -21.15
C ALA A 3 36.08 -36.29 -20.46
N SER A 4 37.28 -35.71 -20.31
CA SER A 4 37.42 -34.34 -19.80
C SER A 4 36.95 -33.37 -20.88
N LEU A 5 35.99 -32.52 -20.53
CA LEU A 5 35.53 -31.43 -21.39
C LEU A 5 36.64 -30.37 -21.50
N GLY A 6 37.01 -29.97 -22.73
CA GLY A 6 38.04 -28.95 -22.97
C GLY A 6 37.56 -27.55 -22.54
N SER A 7 38.47 -26.64 -22.14
CA SER A 7 38.08 -25.34 -21.55
C SER A 7 37.18 -24.50 -22.46
N ALA A 8 37.37 -24.56 -23.78
CA ALA A 8 36.51 -23.88 -24.75
C ALA A 8 35.06 -24.38 -24.71
N THR A 9 34.86 -25.70 -24.53
CA THR A 9 33.51 -26.28 -24.42
C THR A 9 32.82 -25.85 -23.13
N VAL A 10 33.57 -25.73 -22.03
CA VAL A 10 33.06 -25.23 -20.75
C VAL A 10 32.64 -23.76 -20.86
N SER A 11 33.44 -22.92 -21.52
CA SER A 11 33.13 -21.51 -21.74
C SER A 11 31.88 -21.29 -22.61
N VAL A 12 31.71 -22.10 -23.66
CA VAL A 12 30.52 -22.04 -24.53
C VAL A 12 29.26 -22.44 -23.76
N ILE A 13 29.33 -23.52 -22.96
CA ILE A 13 28.21 -23.95 -22.12
C ILE A 13 27.84 -22.85 -21.11
N LEU A 14 28.84 -22.24 -20.46
CA LEU A 14 28.60 -21.15 -19.51
C LEU A 14 27.96 -19.92 -20.18
N ALA A 15 28.44 -19.54 -21.37
CA ALA A 15 27.87 -18.42 -22.13
C ALA A 15 26.41 -18.69 -22.53
N ILE A 16 26.08 -19.91 -22.94
CA ILE A 16 24.71 -20.34 -23.26
C ILE A 16 23.83 -20.30 -22.01
N LEU A 17 24.31 -20.81 -20.86
CA LEU A 17 23.55 -20.79 -19.61
C LEU A 17 23.25 -19.35 -19.13
N LEU A 18 24.22 -18.45 -19.25
CA LEU A 18 24.05 -17.04 -18.92
C LEU A 18 23.09 -16.31 -19.89
N ALA A 19 23.11 -16.68 -21.18
CA ALA A 19 22.20 -16.14 -22.18
C ALA A 19 20.76 -16.69 -22.07
N LEU A 20 20.59 -17.89 -21.51
CA LEU A 20 19.28 -18.50 -21.26
C LEU A 20 18.60 -18.01 -19.98
N GLY A 21 19.36 -17.54 -18.99
CA GLY A 21 18.83 -16.97 -17.74
C GLY A 21 17.76 -15.87 -17.90
N PRO A 22 17.92 -14.89 -18.81
CA PRO A 22 16.92 -13.85 -19.06
C PRO A 22 15.72 -14.31 -19.92
N LEU A 23 15.76 -15.51 -20.53
CA LEU A 23 14.66 -16.02 -21.35
C LEU A 23 13.58 -16.75 -20.54
N VAL A 24 13.83 -17.02 -19.25
CA VAL A 24 12.80 -17.51 -18.34
C VAL A 24 11.93 -16.32 -17.95
N PRO A 25 10.65 -16.25 -18.35
CA PRO A 25 9.76 -15.21 -17.86
C PRO A 25 9.73 -15.29 -16.34
N ARG A 26 10.11 -14.20 -15.67
CA ARG A 26 9.86 -14.07 -14.24
C ARG A 26 8.35 -14.07 -14.08
N THR A 27 7.81 -15.11 -13.46
CA THR A 27 6.45 -15.09 -12.95
C THR A 27 6.43 -14.11 -11.79
N GLU A 28 6.32 -12.82 -12.09
CA GLU A 28 5.92 -11.82 -11.09
C GLU A 28 4.58 -12.31 -10.55
N ALA A 29 4.48 -12.51 -9.23
CA ALA A 29 3.21 -12.88 -8.62
C ALA A 29 2.16 -11.84 -9.03
N ALA A 30 0.97 -12.29 -9.43
CA ALA A 30 -0.11 -11.39 -9.81
C ALA A 30 -0.28 -10.29 -8.73
N PRO A 31 -0.47 -9.01 -9.11
CA PRO A 31 -0.64 -7.92 -8.15
C PRO A 31 -1.72 -8.29 -7.15
N ARG A 32 -1.37 -8.32 -5.86
CA ARG A 32 -2.34 -8.60 -4.80
C ARG A 32 -3.01 -7.30 -4.43
N ALA A 33 -4.30 -7.19 -4.73
CA ALA A 33 -5.10 -6.08 -4.24
C ALA A 33 -5.06 -6.04 -2.70
N PHE A 34 -4.79 -4.87 -2.14
CA PHE A 34 -4.66 -4.66 -0.71
C PHE A 34 -5.80 -3.76 -0.21
N PHE A 35 -6.67 -4.30 0.63
CA PHE A 35 -7.79 -3.56 1.20
C PHE A 35 -7.58 -3.38 2.70
N VAL A 36 -7.76 -2.16 3.18
CA VAL A 36 -7.46 -1.77 4.56
C VAL A 36 -8.75 -1.32 5.23
N PHE A 37 -9.03 -1.87 6.40
CA PHE A 37 -10.18 -1.51 7.22
C PHE A 37 -9.68 -1.23 8.65
N GLY A 38 -10.29 -0.27 9.34
CA GLY A 38 -9.94 0.04 10.72
C GLY A 38 -10.24 1.50 11.09
N ASP A 39 -9.48 1.99 12.06
CA ASP A 39 -9.63 3.33 12.63
C ASP A 39 -8.48 4.27 12.22
N SER A 40 -8.27 5.33 12.99
CA SER A 40 -7.19 6.31 12.83
C SER A 40 -5.79 5.71 12.65
N LEU A 41 -5.48 4.56 13.26
CA LEU A 41 -4.15 3.95 13.22
C LEU A 41 -3.76 3.47 11.82
N VAL A 42 -4.77 3.19 10.99
CA VAL A 42 -4.60 2.69 9.63
C VAL A 42 -5.26 3.57 8.58
N ASP A 43 -5.88 4.70 8.98
CA ASP A 43 -6.45 5.71 8.09
C ASP A 43 -5.35 6.38 7.24
N SER A 44 -5.57 6.42 5.92
CA SER A 44 -4.69 7.08 4.96
C SER A 44 -5.16 8.48 4.55
N GLY A 45 -6.23 8.99 5.18
CA GLY A 45 -6.78 10.33 4.98
C GLY A 45 -8.25 10.37 4.54
N ASN A 46 -9.05 9.32 4.79
CA ASN A 46 -10.48 9.33 4.46
C ASN A 46 -11.21 10.49 5.14
N ASN A 47 -10.83 10.80 6.37
CA ASN A 47 -11.44 11.86 7.16
C ASN A 47 -11.30 13.26 6.56
N ASN A 48 -10.35 13.46 5.63
CA ASN A 48 -10.21 14.72 4.92
C ASN A 48 -11.39 14.98 3.96
N TYR A 49 -12.15 13.94 3.61
CA TYR A 49 -13.31 14.00 2.72
C TYR A 49 -14.66 13.98 3.46
N LEU A 50 -14.66 13.84 4.79
CA LEU A 50 -15.86 13.75 5.63
C LEU A 50 -16.07 15.05 6.41
N ALA A 51 -17.28 15.37 6.85
CA ALA A 51 -17.53 16.51 7.73
C ALA A 51 -17.23 16.16 9.21
N THR A 52 -15.95 16.00 9.55
CA THR A 52 -15.47 15.57 10.88
C THR A 52 -14.36 16.48 11.41
N THR A 53 -14.18 16.53 12.73
CA THR A 53 -13.02 17.16 13.39
C THR A 53 -11.87 16.17 13.61
N ALA A 54 -12.10 14.87 13.47
CA ALA A 54 -11.06 13.86 13.56
C ALA A 54 -10.23 13.85 12.27
N ARG A 55 -9.37 14.84 12.05
CA ARG A 55 -8.52 14.96 10.86
C ARG A 55 -7.04 15.03 11.24
N ALA A 56 -6.21 14.54 10.34
CA ALA A 56 -4.75 14.63 10.41
C ALA A 56 -4.18 15.42 9.21
N ASP A 57 -4.82 16.56 8.91
CA ASP A 57 -4.49 17.47 7.81
C ASP A 57 -3.71 18.73 8.26
N SER A 58 -3.26 18.77 9.52
CA SER A 58 -2.44 19.82 10.09
C SER A 58 -1.12 19.28 10.67
N PRO A 59 -0.11 20.14 10.93
CA PRO A 59 1.04 19.76 11.74
C PRO A 59 0.60 19.22 13.12
N PRO A 60 1.33 18.26 13.73
CA PRO A 60 2.64 17.74 13.32
C PRO A 60 2.59 16.60 12.28
N TYR A 61 1.40 16.22 11.80
CA TYR A 61 1.23 15.08 10.90
C TYR A 61 1.96 15.31 9.56
N GLY A 62 2.60 14.24 9.06
CA GLY A 62 3.32 14.29 7.78
C GLY A 62 4.71 14.94 7.80
N ILE A 63 5.26 15.31 8.97
CA ILE A 63 6.61 15.89 9.08
C ILE A 63 7.73 14.95 8.57
N ASP A 64 7.60 13.65 8.83
CA ASP A 64 8.55 12.60 8.42
C ASP A 64 8.13 11.93 7.09
N HIS A 65 7.00 12.34 6.49
CA HIS A 65 6.58 11.86 5.19
C HIS A 65 7.48 12.44 4.09
N PRO A 66 7.75 11.73 2.97
CA PRO A 66 8.58 12.27 1.87
C PRO A 66 8.11 13.61 1.29
N SER A 67 6.82 13.95 1.43
CA SER A 67 6.29 15.24 1.01
C SER A 67 6.46 16.36 2.05
N HIS A 68 6.84 16.05 3.29
CA HIS A 68 6.91 16.98 4.43
C HIS A 68 5.64 17.84 4.61
N ARG A 69 4.48 17.24 4.34
CA ARG A 69 3.16 17.90 4.38
C ARG A 69 2.16 16.98 5.05
N PRO A 70 1.14 17.51 5.76
CA PRO A 70 0.07 16.69 6.31
C PRO A 70 -0.58 15.84 5.22
N THR A 71 -0.74 14.54 5.52
CA THR A 71 -1.21 13.54 4.54
C THR A 71 -2.61 13.00 4.87
N GLY A 72 -3.18 13.35 6.02
CA GLY A 72 -4.39 12.71 6.54
C GLY A 72 -4.13 11.44 7.35
N ARG A 73 -2.86 11.00 7.45
CA ARG A 73 -2.46 9.90 8.34
C ARG A 73 -2.23 10.44 9.75
N PHE A 74 -2.72 9.72 10.76
CA PHE A 74 -2.49 10.03 12.18
C PHE A 74 -1.07 9.63 12.62
N SER A 75 -0.07 10.01 11.83
CA SER A 75 1.35 9.73 12.01
C SER A 75 2.20 10.85 11.41
N ASN A 76 3.47 10.92 11.83
CA ASN A 76 4.43 11.84 11.22
C ASN A 76 4.77 11.45 9.78
N GLY A 77 4.68 10.18 9.41
CA GLY A 77 5.05 9.68 8.09
C GLY A 77 4.08 8.59 7.63
N TYR A 78 4.65 7.49 7.13
CA TYR A 78 3.89 6.31 6.76
C TYR A 78 3.25 5.61 7.98
N ASN A 79 2.05 5.07 7.76
CA ASN A 79 1.38 4.18 8.70
C ASN A 79 1.63 2.71 8.33
N ILE A 80 1.12 1.77 9.13
CA ILE A 80 1.36 0.33 8.94
C ILE A 80 0.92 -0.17 7.54
N PRO A 81 -0.29 0.18 7.03
CA PRO A 81 -0.68 -0.15 5.66
C PRO A 81 0.28 0.33 4.58
N ASP A 82 0.84 1.53 4.70
CA ASP A 82 1.82 2.01 3.73
C ASP A 82 3.08 1.15 3.75
N LEU A 83 3.58 0.82 4.94
CA LEU A 83 4.76 -0.03 5.10
C LEU A 83 4.53 -1.44 4.55
N ILE A 84 3.32 -1.99 4.73
CA ILE A 84 2.93 -3.26 4.13
C ILE A 84 2.93 -3.15 2.60
N SER A 85 2.33 -2.09 2.05
CA SER A 85 2.27 -1.82 0.60
C SER A 85 3.69 -1.76 0.00
N LEU A 86 4.58 -1.00 0.64
CA LEU A 86 6.00 -0.92 0.26
C LEU A 86 6.69 -2.28 0.34
N ARG A 87 6.39 -3.08 1.38
CA ARG A 87 6.99 -4.40 1.56
C ARG A 87 6.56 -5.42 0.51
N ILE A 88 5.32 -5.32 0.02
CA ILE A 88 4.81 -6.18 -1.06
C ILE A 88 5.12 -5.63 -2.46
N GLY A 89 5.87 -4.52 -2.56
CA GLY A 89 6.23 -3.90 -3.84
C GLY A 89 5.06 -3.20 -4.54
N SER A 90 4.04 -2.79 -3.78
CA SER A 90 2.87 -2.08 -4.27
C SER A 90 2.89 -0.61 -3.85
N GLU A 91 2.18 0.23 -4.60
CA GLU A 91 1.91 1.60 -4.18
C GLU A 91 1.01 1.61 -2.94
N PRO A 92 1.18 2.57 -2.01
CA PRO A 92 0.25 2.75 -0.90
C PRO A 92 -1.20 2.96 -1.38
N THR A 93 -2.13 2.25 -0.75
CA THR A 93 -3.56 2.34 -1.06
C THR A 93 -4.10 3.75 -0.82
N LEU A 94 -4.90 4.27 -1.75
CA LEU A 94 -5.57 5.55 -1.58
C LEU A 94 -6.75 5.46 -0.61
N PRO A 95 -7.14 6.58 0.03
CA PRO A 95 -8.42 6.68 0.75
C PRO A 95 -9.57 6.31 -0.19
N TYR A 96 -10.54 5.53 0.30
CA TYR A 96 -11.74 5.15 -0.43
C TYR A 96 -12.49 6.36 -1.00
N LEU A 97 -12.54 7.45 -0.23
CA LEU A 97 -13.23 8.68 -0.63
C LEU A 97 -12.39 9.58 -1.56
N SER A 98 -11.19 9.16 -1.94
CA SER A 98 -10.34 9.94 -2.84
C SER A 98 -10.88 9.94 -4.27
N PRO A 99 -11.01 11.11 -4.93
CA PRO A 99 -11.39 11.17 -6.34
C PRO A 99 -10.34 10.54 -7.27
N MET A 100 -9.12 10.31 -6.75
CA MET A 100 -8.05 9.63 -7.49
C MET A 100 -8.15 8.10 -7.44
N LEU A 101 -9.03 7.53 -6.61
CA LEU A 101 -9.25 6.09 -6.54
C LEU A 101 -10.13 5.62 -7.71
N THR A 102 -9.55 5.61 -8.91
CA THR A 102 -10.23 5.21 -10.14
C THR A 102 -9.30 4.38 -11.04
N GLY A 103 -9.87 3.64 -11.99
CA GLY A 103 -9.11 2.86 -12.97
C GLY A 103 -8.12 1.88 -12.32
N GLN A 104 -6.87 1.90 -12.77
CA GLN A 104 -5.80 1.03 -12.27
C GLN A 104 -5.53 1.20 -10.77
N LYS A 105 -5.77 2.39 -10.20
CA LYS A 105 -5.55 2.62 -8.77
C LYS A 105 -6.53 1.83 -7.90
N LEU A 106 -7.76 1.60 -8.36
CA LEU A 106 -8.71 0.75 -7.67
C LEU A 106 -8.29 -0.73 -7.67
N LEU A 107 -7.57 -1.17 -8.71
CA LEU A 107 -7.07 -2.55 -8.82
C LEU A 107 -5.91 -2.83 -7.85
N ILE A 108 -5.19 -1.79 -7.42
CA ILE A 108 -4.18 -1.87 -6.34
C ILE A 108 -4.86 -2.15 -4.99
N GLY A 109 -6.09 -1.65 -4.82
CA GLY A 109 -6.89 -1.75 -3.60
C GLY A 109 -7.26 -0.39 -3.04
N ALA A 110 -7.84 -0.37 -1.85
CA ALA A 110 -8.39 0.83 -1.23
C ALA A 110 -8.33 0.79 0.29
N ASN A 111 -8.19 1.96 0.89
CA ASN A 111 -8.23 2.13 2.34
C ASN A 111 -9.60 2.67 2.76
N PHE A 112 -10.33 1.89 3.55
CA PHE A 112 -11.65 2.21 4.11
C PHE A 112 -11.60 2.65 5.57
N ALA A 113 -10.41 2.73 6.17
CA ALA A 113 -10.26 3.10 7.55
C ALA A 113 -10.59 4.58 7.79
N SER A 114 -11.15 4.91 8.95
CA SER A 114 -11.55 6.28 9.27
C SER A 114 -11.38 6.55 10.75
N ALA A 115 -10.79 7.69 11.08
CA ALA A 115 -10.69 8.14 12.47
C ALA A 115 -12.07 8.51 13.03
N GLY A 116 -12.31 8.20 14.30
CA GLY A 116 -13.62 8.42 14.93
C GLY A 116 -14.64 7.30 14.67
N ILE A 117 -14.24 6.21 14.00
CA ILE A 117 -14.97 4.94 14.05
C ILE A 117 -14.89 4.40 15.49
N GLY A 118 -16.04 4.18 16.10
CA GLY A 118 -16.18 3.51 17.39
C GLY A 118 -16.94 2.19 17.24
N ILE A 119 -16.53 1.16 17.98
CA ILE A 119 -17.26 -0.11 18.08
C ILE A 119 -18.60 0.08 18.81
N LEU A 120 -18.63 1.01 19.77
CA LEU A 120 -19.81 1.34 20.55
C LEU A 120 -20.48 2.58 19.97
N ASN A 121 -21.81 2.60 19.95
CA ASN A 121 -22.59 3.75 19.50
C ASN A 121 -22.09 5.04 20.16
N ASP A 122 -21.84 4.98 21.48
CA ASP A 122 -21.51 6.12 22.34
C ASP A 122 -20.13 6.73 22.07
N THR A 123 -19.18 5.97 21.53
CA THR A 123 -17.84 6.48 21.20
C THR A 123 -17.74 7.06 19.79
N GLY A 124 -18.73 6.81 18.92
CA GLY A 124 -18.83 7.35 17.56
C GLY A 124 -19.85 8.49 17.38
N ILE A 125 -20.63 8.86 18.42
CA ILE A 125 -21.71 9.87 18.32
C ILE A 125 -21.17 11.24 17.92
N GLN A 126 -19.93 11.59 18.25
CA GLN A 126 -19.35 12.88 17.83
C GLN A 126 -18.98 12.93 16.34
N PHE A 127 -19.02 11.79 15.62
CA PHE A 127 -18.53 11.67 14.24
C PHE A 127 -19.57 11.11 13.23
N VAL A 128 -20.82 10.93 13.68
CA VAL A 128 -22.12 10.65 13.02
C VAL A 128 -22.18 10.06 11.57
N ASN A 129 -22.84 8.89 11.51
CA ASN A 129 -23.67 8.22 10.48
C ASN A 129 -23.12 7.62 9.18
N PHE A 130 -22.10 8.16 8.51
CA PHE A 130 -21.75 7.61 7.16
C PHE A 130 -21.00 6.27 7.22
N LEU A 131 -20.24 6.03 8.30
CA LEU A 131 -19.32 4.89 8.42
C LEU A 131 -20.01 3.58 8.79
N LYS A 132 -21.28 3.61 9.21
CA LYS A 132 -22.08 2.40 9.48
C LYS A 132 -22.46 1.62 8.23
N THR A 133 -22.43 2.25 7.06
CA THR A 133 -22.88 1.65 5.80
C THR A 133 -21.73 1.06 4.96
N LEU A 134 -20.49 1.12 5.46
CA LEU A 134 -19.28 0.69 4.76
C LEU A 134 -18.70 -0.64 5.25
N ILE A 135 -19.31 -1.26 6.28
CA ILE A 135 -18.99 -2.61 6.75
C ILE A 135 -20.15 -3.54 6.40
#